data_AF-A0AAJ5JGD1-F1
#
_entry.id   AF-A0AAJ5JGD1-F1
#
_cell.length_a   1.000
_cell.length_b   1.000
_cell.length_c   1.000
_cell.angle_alpha   90.00
_cell.angle_beta   90.00
_cell.angle_gamma   90.00
#
_symmetry.space_group_name_H-M   'P 1'
#
loop_
_entity.id
_entity.type
_entity.pdbx_description
1 polymer ?
#
loop_
_entity_poly.entity_id
_entity_poly.type
_entity_poly.pdbx_seq_one_letter_code
_entity_poly.pdbx_strand_id
1 'polypeptide(L)'
;MSTPNVPNDFETLISAPKFSDDPSGRLQKKRWQLIAGDIYKSTSIEALLEARGKAEGYIHGLVDAGHLSSRDTDRDYLVLSIVQRRREFLQKLLDHYGY
;
A
#
# COMPACT_ATOMS: atom_id res chain seq x y z
N MET A 1 18.74 19.95 -2.51
CA MET A 1 18.21 18.73 -1.87
C MET A 1 17.38 18.01 -2.91
N SER A 2 17.84 16.84 -3.37
CA SER A 2 17.09 16.03 -4.32
C SER A 2 15.85 15.47 -3.62
N THR A 3 14.67 15.71 -4.18
CA THR A 3 13.44 15.01 -3.79
C THR A 3 13.72 13.50 -3.78
N PRO A 4 13.52 12.77 -2.68
CA PRO A 4 13.65 11.32 -2.73
C PRO A 4 12.69 10.82 -3.80
N ASN A 5 13.23 10.04 -4.72
CA ASN A 5 12.59 9.62 -5.95
C ASN A 5 11.25 8.92 -5.64
N VAL A 6 10.15 9.67 -5.80
CA VAL A 6 8.76 9.20 -5.84
C VAL A 6 8.45 8.14 -6.93
N PRO A 7 9.23 7.93 -8.02
CA PRO A 7 8.76 7.09 -9.14
C PRO A 7 8.52 5.60 -8.86
N ASN A 8 8.93 5.06 -7.71
CA ASN A 8 8.88 3.61 -7.47
C ASN A 8 7.98 3.19 -6.30
N ASP A 9 7.26 4.12 -5.64
CA ASP A 9 6.44 3.76 -4.48
C ASP A 9 5.29 2.81 -4.83
N PHE A 10 4.66 3.02 -6.00
CA PHE A 10 3.60 2.11 -6.45
C PHE A 10 4.13 0.71 -6.77
N GLU A 11 5.23 0.61 -7.54
CA GLU A 11 5.87 -0.66 -7.87
C GLU A 11 6.38 -1.38 -6.61
N THR A 12 6.96 -0.63 -5.67
CA THR A 12 7.39 -1.16 -4.38
C THR A 12 6.18 -1.70 -3.60
N LEU A 13 5.06 -0.96 -3.58
CA LEU A 13 3.85 -1.36 -2.86
C LEU A 13 3.26 -2.65 -3.43
N ILE A 14 3.11 -2.74 -4.75
CA ILE A 14 2.55 -3.95 -5.39
C ILE A 14 3.46 -5.18 -5.24
N SER A 15 4.77 -4.95 -5.05
CA SER A 15 5.76 -6.02 -4.87
C SER A 15 5.99 -6.42 -3.41
N ALA A 16 5.44 -5.67 -2.44
CA ALA A 16 5.73 -5.87 -1.02
C ALA A 16 5.28 -7.25 -0.51
N PRO A 17 4.06 -7.74 -0.78
CA PRO A 17 3.68 -9.09 -0.38
C PRO A 17 4.15 -10.13 -1.41
N LYS A 18 4.77 -11.21 -0.92
CA LYS A 18 5.22 -12.33 -1.75
C LYS A 18 4.10 -13.35 -1.95
N PHE A 19 3.35 -13.19 -3.04
CA PHE A 19 2.33 -14.15 -3.45
C PHE A 19 2.94 -15.37 -4.14
N SER A 20 2.23 -16.51 -4.07
CA SER A 20 2.58 -17.71 -4.84
C SER A 20 2.26 -17.55 -6.34
N ASP A 21 2.89 -18.36 -7.18
CA ASP A 21 2.65 -18.38 -8.63
C ASP A 21 1.50 -19.31 -9.07
N ASP A 22 0.86 -19.98 -8.11
CA ASP A 22 -0.33 -20.78 -8.34
C ASP A 22 -1.55 -19.90 -8.71
N PRO A 23 -2.65 -20.49 -9.23
CA PRO A 23 -3.82 -19.71 -9.61
C PRO A 23 -4.41 -18.84 -8.49
N SER A 24 -4.39 -19.31 -7.24
CA SER A 24 -4.87 -18.56 -6.08
C SER A 24 -3.94 -17.39 -5.77
N GLY A 25 -2.63 -17.60 -5.77
CA GLY A 25 -1.64 -16.54 -5.57
C GLY A 25 -1.70 -15.45 -6.63
N ARG A 26 -1.96 -15.79 -7.90
CA ARG A 26 -2.18 -14.80 -8.98
C ARG A 26 -3.44 -13.96 -8.75
N LEU A 27 -4.52 -14.58 -8.27
CA LEU A 27 -5.75 -13.86 -7.93
C LEU A 27 -5.52 -12.93 -6.73
N GLN A 28 -4.78 -13.39 -5.73
CA GLN A 28 -4.41 -12.60 -4.56
C GLN A 28 -3.59 -11.37 -4.97
N LYS A 29 -2.58 -11.57 -5.82
CA LYS A 29 -1.76 -10.49 -6.39
C LYS A 29 -2.60 -9.47 -7.17
N LYS A 30 -3.52 -9.93 -8.02
CA LYS A 30 -4.44 -9.02 -8.74
C LYS A 30 -5.30 -8.20 -7.79
N ARG A 31 -5.81 -8.81 -6.72
CA ARG A 31 -6.60 -8.09 -5.72
C ARG A 31 -5.75 -7.06 -4.96
N TRP A 32 -4.52 -7.42 -4.60
CA TRP A 32 -3.56 -6.51 -3.98
C TRP A 32 -3.24 -5.30 -4.87
N GLN A 33 -3.02 -5.51 -6.17
CA GLN A 33 -2.76 -4.42 -7.12
C GLN A 33 -3.90 -3.39 -7.18
N LEU A 34 -5.16 -3.82 -7.04
CA LEU A 34 -6.30 -2.91 -6.98
C LEU A 34 -6.26 -2.06 -5.70
N ILE A 35 -6.03 -2.70 -4.55
CA ILE A 35 -5.95 -2.00 -3.24
C ILE A 35 -4.77 -1.02 -3.20
N ALA A 36 -3.60 -1.45 -3.69
CA ALA A 36 -2.43 -0.59 -3.84
C ALA A 36 -2.72 0.59 -4.79
N GLY A 37 -3.51 0.35 -5.84
CA GLY A 37 -4.00 1.38 -6.74
C GLY A 37 -4.86 2.42 -6.03
N ASP A 38 -5.76 2.00 -5.16
CA ASP A 38 -6.61 2.88 -4.35
C ASP A 38 -5.76 3.77 -3.41
N ILE A 39 -4.74 3.20 -2.75
CA ILE A 39 -3.79 3.96 -1.92
C ILE A 39 -3.10 5.05 -2.76
N TYR A 40 -2.53 4.67 -3.90
CA TYR A 40 -1.73 5.60 -4.70
C TYR A 40 -2.57 6.67 -5.40
N LYS A 41 -3.81 6.34 -5.79
CA LYS A 41 -4.74 7.26 -6.46
C LYS A 41 -5.58 8.09 -5.50
N SER A 42 -5.50 7.84 -4.20
CA SER A 42 -6.22 8.62 -3.19
C SER A 42 -5.90 10.12 -3.30
N THR A 43 -6.95 10.95 -3.33
CA THR A 43 -6.86 12.41 -3.44
C THR A 43 -7.26 13.14 -2.15
N SER A 44 -7.72 12.42 -1.12
CA SER A 44 -7.98 12.95 0.21
C SER A 44 -7.39 12.04 1.29
N ILE A 45 -7.23 12.59 2.50
CA ILE A 45 -6.71 11.83 3.65
C ILE A 45 -7.67 10.71 4.03
N GLU A 46 -8.98 10.95 3.96
CA GLU A 46 -10.02 9.97 4.27
C GLU A 46 -9.97 8.79 3.30
N ALA A 47 -9.89 9.06 1.99
CA ALA A 47 -9.77 8.02 0.97
C ALA A 47 -8.49 7.19 1.17
N LEU A 48 -7.38 7.85 1.53
CA LEU A 48 -6.13 7.17 1.84
C LEU A 48 -6.24 6.26 3.07
N LEU A 49 -6.90 6.73 4.14
CA LEU A 49 -7.12 5.95 5.36
C LEU A 49 -8.04 4.75 5.12
N GLU A 50 -9.08 4.91 4.30
CA GLU A 50 -9.96 3.81 3.89
C GLU A 50 -9.19 2.76 3.08
N ALA A 51 -8.40 3.19 2.09
CA ALA A 51 -7.59 2.30 1.27
C ALA A 51 -6.51 1.58 2.11
N ARG A 52 -5.90 2.27 3.07
CA ARG A 52 -5.00 1.68 4.07
C ARG A 52 -5.71 0.59 4.89
N GLY A 53 -6.90 0.88 5.42
CA GLY A 53 -7.67 -0.11 6.19
C GLY A 53 -8.00 -1.36 5.39
N LYS A 54 -8.36 -1.20 4.11
CA LYS A 54 -8.56 -2.33 3.18
C LYS A 54 -7.27 -3.12 2.96
N ALA A 55 -6.13 -2.46 2.82
CA ALA A 55 -4.84 -3.11 2.67
C ALA A 55 -4.45 -3.92 3.90
N GLU A 56 -4.58 -3.35 5.09
CA GLU A 56 -4.28 -4.02 6.36
C GLU A 56 -5.19 -5.24 6.56
N GLY A 57 -6.51 -5.09 6.40
CA GLY A 57 -7.45 -6.20 6.52
C GLY A 57 -7.19 -7.31 5.50
N TYR A 58 -6.81 -6.95 4.27
CA TYR A 58 -6.48 -7.92 3.24
C TYR A 58 -5.21 -8.72 3.56
N ILE A 59 -4.13 -8.04 4.00
CA ILE A 59 -2.89 -8.70 4.42
C ILE A 59 -3.12 -9.60 5.64
N HIS A 60 -3.84 -9.10 6.66
CA HIS A 60 -4.17 -9.90 7.83
C HIS A 60 -4.98 -11.15 7.47
N GLY A 61 -6.01 -11.02 6.63
CA GLY A 61 -6.79 -12.17 6.17
C GLY A 61 -5.96 -13.21 5.41
N LEU A 62 -4.95 -12.79 4.64
CA LEU A 62 -4.04 -13.71 3.97
C LEU A 62 -3.03 -14.36 4.91
N VAL A 63 -2.58 -13.64 5.94
CA VAL A 63 -1.72 -14.20 7.00
C VAL A 63 -2.48 -15.25 7.80
N ASP A 64 -3.72 -14.95 8.21
CA ASP A 64 -4.56 -15.86 8.99
C ASP A 64 -4.91 -17.13 8.21
N ALA A 65 -5.10 -17.01 6.89
CA ALA A 65 -5.32 -18.14 5.99
C ALA A 65 -4.04 -18.92 5.63
N GLY A 66 -2.87 -18.50 6.11
CA GLY A 66 -1.59 -19.15 5.82
C GLY A 66 -1.05 -18.92 4.40
N HIS A 67 -1.62 -17.97 3.66
CA HIS A 67 -1.15 -17.59 2.32
C HIS A 67 0.06 -16.65 2.36
N LEU A 68 0.22 -15.89 3.44
CA LEU A 68 1.38 -15.02 3.67
C LEU A 68 2.05 -15.36 5.00
N SER A 69 3.36 -15.09 5.08
CA SER A 69 4.10 -15.21 6.34
C SER A 69 3.62 -14.17 7.36
N SER A 70 3.43 -14.60 8.60
CA SER A 70 3.17 -13.73 9.75
C SER A 70 4.43 -13.01 10.26
N ARG A 71 5.62 -13.38 9.77
CA ARG A 71 6.92 -12.82 10.20
C ARG A 71 7.56 -11.89 9.18
N ASP A 72 6.82 -11.49 8.15
CA ASP A 72 7.30 -10.60 7.10
C ASP A 72 7.20 -9.13 7.54
N THR A 73 8.09 -8.73 8.45
CA THR A 73 8.13 -7.36 8.99
C THR A 73 8.52 -6.34 7.93
N ASP A 74 9.28 -6.76 6.92
CA ASP A 74 9.73 -5.90 5.83
C ASP A 74 8.55 -5.50 4.93
N ARG A 75 7.66 -6.45 4.59
CA ARG A 75 6.39 -6.15 3.92
C ARG A 75 5.60 -5.10 4.68
N ASP A 76 5.38 -5.32 5.97
CA ASP A 76 4.52 -4.45 6.78
C ASP A 76 5.12 -3.05 6.90
N TYR A 77 6.43 -2.97 7.11
CA TYR A 77 7.15 -1.69 7.13
C TYR A 77 7.06 -0.95 5.79
N LEU A 78 7.22 -1.65 4.66
CA LEU A 78 7.11 -1.05 3.33
C LEU A 78 5.72 -0.46 3.09
N VAL A 79 4.67 -1.23 3.37
CA VAL A 79 3.26 -0.77 3.23
C VAL A 79 3.03 0.49 4.06
N LEU A 80 3.40 0.47 5.34
CA LEU A 80 3.23 1.62 6.23
C LEU A 80 4.01 2.84 5.75
N SER A 81 5.26 2.64 5.32
CA SER A 81 6.12 3.75 4.86
C SER A 81 5.56 4.45 3.62
N ILE A 82 4.98 3.69 2.68
CA ILE A 82 4.42 4.23 1.43
C ILE A 82 3.13 4.98 1.72
N VAL A 83 2.26 4.42 2.55
CA VAL A 83 1.02 5.09 2.98
C VAL A 83 1.34 6.40 3.70
N GLN A 84 2.35 6.41 4.58
CA GLN A 84 2.78 7.62 5.28
C GLN A 84 3.32 8.69 4.31
N ARG A 85 4.17 8.31 3.34
CA ARG A 85 4.65 9.25 2.31
C ARG A 85 3.51 9.82 1.48
N ARG A 86 2.51 9.00 1.12
CA ARG A 86 1.32 9.48 0.40
C ARG A 86 0.51 10.47 1.24
N ARG A 87 0.38 10.22 2.54
CA ARG A 87 -0.29 11.12 3.48
C ARG A 87 0.42 12.46 3.56
N GLU A 88 1.74 12.46 3.69
CA GLU A 88 2.55 13.68 3.72
C GLU A 88 2.44 14.49 2.44
N PHE A 89 2.39 13.80 1.29
CA PHE A 89 2.15 14.44 0.00
C PHE A 89 0.78 15.14 -0.04
N LEU A 90 -0.29 14.45 0.37
CA LEU A 90 -1.63 15.02 0.41
C LEU A 90 -1.73 16.20 1.39
N GLN A 91 -1.11 16.09 2.56
CA GLN A 91 -1.08 17.19 3.54
C GLN A 91 -0.40 18.42 2.96
N LYS A 92 0.78 18.26 2.33
CA LYS A 92 1.49 19.37 1.68
C LYS A 92 0.67 20.02 0.57
N LEU A 93 -0.12 19.24 -0.17
CA LEU A 93 -1.03 19.80 -1.17
C LEU A 93 -2.13 20.64 -0.51
N LEU A 94 -2.76 20.16 0.56
CA LEU A 94 -3.79 20.90 1.30
C LEU A 94 -3.22 22.21 1.85
N ASP A 95 -2.06 22.14 2.51
CA ASP A 95 -1.36 23.31 3.06
C ASP A 95 -1.02 24.34 1.95
N HIS A 96 -0.63 23.86 0.76
CA HIS A 96 -0.30 24.73 -0.37
C HIS A 96 -1.51 25.46 -0.95
N TYR A 97 -2.68 24.82 -0.96
CA TYR A 97 -3.93 25.39 -1.46
C TYR A 97 -4.75 26.13 -0.37
N GLY A 98 -4.25 26.20 0.87
CA GLY A 98 -4.84 26.97 1.97
C GLY A 98 -6.05 26.30 2.63
N TYR A 99 -6.10 24.97 2.62
CA TYR A 99 -7.13 24.16 3.28
C TYR A 99 -6.69 23.64 4.65
#